data_AF-A0A8S1HIK3-F1
#
_entry.id   AF-A0A8S1HIK3-F1
#
_cell.length_a   1.000
_cell.length_b   1.000
_cell.length_c   1.000
_cell.angle_alpha   90.00
_cell.angle_beta   90.00
_cell.angle_gamma   90.00
#
_symmetry.space_group_name_H-M   'P 1'
#
loop_
_entity.id
_entity.type
_entity.pdbx_description
1 polymer ?
#
loop_
_entity_poly.entity_id
_entity_poly.type
_entity_poly.pdbx_seq_one_letter_code
_entity_poly.pdbx_strand_id
1 'polypeptide(L)'
;MYVTRRAVPSSFTSFIFSSSRYLHSRSSVPRVVDDREKSSTKYTDAGYTFRYHQNGIDPLPRIPGCRVSVAKPAPKKRDPWKESSARFGQNDYIDLLGDGSLHPAQLQYQAPTWLRGFPGQHRANELIKLIHYRNMYEKTLKENSPKRWHELRKRIKYLSMYHNYNKQDELGRERDLGLWEEQPDYYYKDKSRRSYKDDVLP
;
A
#
# COMPACT_ATOMS: atom_id res chain seq x y z
N MET A 1 -8.31 -75.07 -26.66
CA MET A 1 -6.91 -74.70 -26.35
C MET A 1 -6.88 -73.22 -26.01
N TYR A 2 -6.73 -72.86 -24.73
CA TYR A 2 -6.66 -71.47 -24.29
C TYR A 2 -5.21 -70.99 -24.35
N VAL A 3 -4.92 -70.00 -25.20
CA VAL A 3 -3.61 -69.36 -25.27
C VAL A 3 -3.65 -68.10 -24.42
N THR A 4 -3.11 -68.17 -23.22
CA THR A 4 -2.89 -67.01 -22.34
C THR A 4 -1.71 -66.19 -22.85
N ARG A 5 -1.94 -64.99 -23.40
CA ARG A 5 -0.87 -64.01 -23.65
C ARG A 5 -0.51 -63.33 -22.33
N ARG A 6 0.71 -63.56 -21.84
CA ARG A 6 1.31 -62.79 -20.74
C ARG A 6 1.67 -61.40 -21.25
N ALA A 7 1.13 -60.36 -20.63
CA ALA A 7 1.54 -58.98 -20.87
C ALA A 7 2.84 -58.71 -20.09
N VAL A 8 3.87 -58.22 -20.79
CA VAL A 8 5.12 -57.75 -20.20
C VAL A 8 4.93 -56.26 -19.87
N PRO A 9 5.26 -55.79 -18.65
CA PRO A 9 5.19 -54.36 -18.35
C PRO A 9 6.32 -53.65 -19.09
N SER A 10 5.98 -52.82 -20.08
CA SER A 10 6.90 -51.87 -20.67
C SER A 10 7.18 -50.76 -19.67
N SER A 11 8.39 -50.74 -19.12
CA SER A 11 8.91 -49.65 -18.30
C SER A 11 8.98 -48.38 -19.14
N PHE A 12 8.01 -47.48 -18.97
CA PHE A 12 8.07 -46.12 -19.48
C PHE A 12 9.13 -45.35 -18.69
N THR A 13 10.31 -45.17 -19.29
CA THR A 13 11.31 -44.21 -18.82
C THR A 13 10.78 -42.81 -19.12
N SER A 14 10.28 -42.13 -18.09
CA SER A 14 9.93 -40.72 -18.18
C SER A 14 11.22 -39.89 -18.29
N PHE A 15 11.64 -39.55 -19.51
CA PHE A 15 12.64 -38.52 -19.72
C PHE A 15 12.03 -37.17 -19.32
N ILE A 16 12.45 -36.66 -18.15
CA ILE A 16 12.15 -35.30 -17.73
C ILE A 16 12.96 -34.37 -18.65
N PHE A 17 12.34 -33.89 -19.72
CA PHE A 17 12.92 -32.84 -20.55
C PHE A 17 12.86 -31.53 -19.75
N SER A 18 13.95 -31.19 -19.06
CA SER A 18 14.09 -29.86 -18.48
C SER A 18 14.23 -28.86 -19.62
N SER A 19 13.12 -28.23 -20.01
CA SER A 19 13.16 -27.08 -20.91
C SER A 19 13.80 -25.92 -20.15
N SER A 20 15.13 -25.82 -20.20
CA SER A 20 15.85 -24.61 -19.86
C SER A 20 15.47 -23.57 -20.92
N ARG A 21 14.41 -22.80 -20.65
CA ARG A 21 14.08 -21.60 -21.41
C ARG A 21 15.21 -20.60 -21.18
N TYR A 22 16.22 -20.64 -22.05
CA TYR A 22 17.14 -19.52 -22.21
C TYR A 22 16.32 -18.35 -22.76
N LEU A 23 15.98 -17.41 -21.88
CA LEU A 23 15.45 -16.11 -22.25
C LEU A 23 16.54 -15.42 -23.07
N HIS A 24 16.39 -15.44 -24.40
CA HIS A 24 17.23 -14.66 -25.29
C HIS A 24 16.90 -13.18 -25.08
N SER A 25 17.84 -12.44 -24.49
CA SER A 25 17.74 -10.98 -24.35
C SER A 25 17.98 -10.34 -25.72
N ARG A 26 16.92 -9.95 -26.43
CA ARG A 26 17.00 -9.27 -27.74
C ARG A 26 17.17 -7.74 -27.65
N SER A 27 17.76 -7.25 -26.56
CA SER A 27 18.22 -5.85 -26.46
C SER A 27 19.70 -5.88 -26.13
N SER A 28 20.55 -5.34 -27.02
CA SER A 28 21.99 -5.13 -26.79
C SER A 28 22.27 -4.07 -25.72
N VAL A 29 21.23 -3.44 -25.17
CA VAL A 29 21.33 -2.54 -24.04
C VAL A 29 21.41 -3.40 -22.77
N PRO A 30 22.52 -3.36 -22.00
CA PRO A 30 22.53 -3.97 -20.68
C PRO A 30 21.44 -3.29 -19.87
N ARG A 31 20.43 -4.06 -19.41
CA ARG A 31 19.52 -3.52 -18.39
C ARG A 31 20.41 -3.09 -17.23
N VAL A 32 20.36 -1.82 -16.86
CA VAL A 32 20.94 -1.33 -15.63
C VAL A 32 20.21 -2.06 -14.51
N VAL A 33 20.79 -3.18 -14.07
CA VAL A 33 20.37 -3.87 -12.86
C VAL A 33 20.94 -3.02 -11.74
N ASP A 34 20.08 -2.48 -10.88
CA ASP A 34 20.55 -1.83 -9.65
C ASP A 34 21.54 -2.76 -8.95
N ASP A 35 22.66 -2.22 -8.45
CA ASP A 35 23.63 -3.00 -7.67
C ASP A 35 22.89 -3.88 -6.66
N ARG A 36 23.23 -5.16 -6.60
CA ARG A 36 22.59 -6.10 -5.66
C ARG A 36 22.68 -5.59 -4.21
N GLU A 37 23.73 -4.85 -3.91
CA GLU A 37 23.95 -4.18 -2.61
C GLU A 37 23.09 -2.93 -2.38
N LYS A 38 22.55 -2.30 -3.44
CA LYS A 38 21.56 -1.21 -3.36
C LYS A 38 20.12 -1.69 -3.19
N SER A 39 19.84 -2.97 -3.43
CA SER A 39 18.49 -3.51 -3.24
C SER A 39 18.12 -3.48 -1.74
N SER A 40 17.31 -2.51 -1.36
CA SER A 40 16.79 -2.34 0.01
C SER A 40 15.66 -3.31 0.35
N THR A 41 15.39 -4.29 -0.52
CA THR A 41 14.45 -5.36 -0.23
C THR A 41 15.03 -6.17 0.91
N LYS A 42 14.61 -5.82 2.13
CA LYS A 42 14.95 -6.55 3.34
C LYS A 42 14.64 -8.01 3.07
N TYR A 43 15.66 -8.86 3.07
CA TYR A 43 15.43 -10.28 3.20
C TYR A 43 14.53 -10.45 4.42
N THR A 44 13.27 -10.87 4.22
CA THR A 44 12.48 -11.43 5.30
C THR A 44 13.06 -12.80 5.56
N ASP A 45 14.21 -12.79 6.23
CA ASP A 45 14.60 -13.91 7.05
C ASP A 45 13.36 -14.21 7.91
N ALA A 46 12.88 -15.45 7.93
CA ALA A 46 11.87 -15.87 8.89
C ALA A 46 12.52 -15.95 10.29
N GLY A 47 13.28 -14.92 10.63
CA GLY A 47 14.26 -14.85 11.68
C GLY A 47 13.68 -14.16 12.91
N TYR A 48 14.21 -14.57 14.04
CA TYR A 48 14.01 -13.93 15.32
C TYR A 48 14.37 -12.44 15.21
N THR A 49 13.37 -11.57 15.32
CA THR A 49 13.60 -10.14 15.43
C THR A 49 14.21 -9.87 16.79
N PHE A 50 15.39 -9.23 16.83
CA PHE A 50 15.94 -8.71 18.08
C PHE A 50 14.90 -7.77 18.71
N ARG A 51 14.24 -8.24 19.77
CA ARG A 51 13.37 -7.40 20.59
C ARG A 51 14.28 -6.54 21.46
N TYR A 52 14.68 -5.38 20.94
CA TYR A 52 15.25 -4.34 21.78
C TYR A 52 14.24 -3.97 22.87
N HIS A 53 14.75 -3.69 24.08
CA HIS A 53 13.97 -3.25 25.22
C HIS A 53 13.03 -2.11 24.80
N GLN A 54 11.73 -2.37 24.87
CA GLN A 54 10.70 -1.38 24.56
C GLN A 54 10.40 -0.58 25.83
N ASN A 55 10.81 0.69 25.85
CA ASN A 55 10.56 1.60 26.98
C ASN A 55 9.07 1.59 27.37
N GLY A 56 8.76 1.15 28.61
CA GLY A 56 7.40 1.14 29.17
C GLY A 56 6.60 -0.16 28.96
N ILE A 57 7.08 -1.07 28.11
CA ILE A 57 6.48 -2.41 27.90
C ILE A 57 7.36 -3.46 28.59
N ASP A 58 8.66 -3.40 28.34
CA ASP A 58 9.63 -4.31 28.95
C ASP A 58 10.13 -3.73 30.28
N PRO A 59 10.27 -4.56 31.34
CA PRO A 59 10.89 -4.08 32.57
C PRO A 59 12.34 -3.65 32.27
N LEU A 60 12.75 -2.47 32.73
CA LEU A 60 14.14 -2.03 32.61
C LEU A 60 15.08 -3.07 33.24
N PRO A 61 16.34 -3.19 32.76
CA PRO A 61 17.34 -4.02 33.40
C PRO A 61 17.43 -3.65 34.88
N ARG A 62 17.36 -4.65 35.75
CA ARG A 62 17.43 -4.44 37.20
C ARG A 62 18.78 -3.87 37.56
N ILE A 63 18.80 -2.78 38.32
CA ILE A 63 20.03 -2.28 38.96
C ILE A 63 20.53 -3.39 39.90
N PRO A 64 21.82 -3.77 39.86
CA PRO A 64 22.35 -4.79 40.75
C PRO A 64 22.13 -4.40 42.22
N GLY A 65 21.59 -5.33 43.02
CA GLY A 65 21.28 -5.10 44.44
C GLY A 65 19.88 -4.54 44.74
N CYS A 66 19.16 -4.02 43.74
CA CYS A 66 17.80 -3.52 43.93
C CYS A 66 16.77 -4.65 43.80
N ARG A 67 16.16 -5.05 44.92
CA ARG A 67 15.11 -6.10 44.97
C ARG A 67 13.70 -5.58 44.69
N VAL A 68 13.51 -4.27 44.56
CA VAL A 68 12.21 -3.63 44.32
C VAL A 68 11.71 -3.96 42.90
N SER A 69 10.45 -4.37 42.76
CA SER A 69 9.83 -4.62 41.47
C SER A 69 9.53 -3.32 40.73
N VAL A 70 9.80 -3.28 39.43
CA VAL A 70 9.39 -2.14 38.57
C VAL A 70 7.86 -2.15 38.46
N ALA A 71 7.23 -0.98 38.67
CA ALA A 71 5.80 -0.82 38.54
C ALA A 71 5.34 -1.16 37.11
N LYS A 72 4.55 -2.22 36.96
CA LYS A 72 3.90 -2.58 35.69
C LYS A 72 2.46 -2.07 35.72
N PRO A 73 1.92 -1.54 34.62
CA PRO A 73 0.49 -1.26 34.54
C PRO A 73 -0.29 -2.54 34.79
N ALA A 74 -1.42 -2.44 35.50
CA ALA A 74 -2.28 -3.59 35.73
C ALA A 74 -2.74 -4.19 34.38
N PRO A 75 -2.76 -5.53 34.25
CA PRO A 75 -3.21 -6.16 33.01
C PRO A 75 -4.66 -5.78 32.73
N LYS A 76 -4.92 -5.22 31.54
CA LYS A 76 -6.29 -4.89 31.11
C LYS A 76 -7.03 -6.18 30.76
N LYS A 77 -7.95 -6.62 31.63
CA LYS A 77 -8.89 -7.69 31.31
C LYS A 77 -9.74 -7.27 30.11
N ARG A 78 -9.78 -8.09 29.06
CA ARG A 78 -10.64 -7.89 27.88
C ARG A 78 -11.65 -9.01 27.85
N ASP A 79 -12.92 -8.67 27.68
CA ASP A 79 -13.97 -9.64 27.41
C ASP A 79 -14.11 -9.83 25.89
N PRO A 80 -13.74 -10.99 25.32
CA PRO A 80 -13.90 -11.24 23.90
C PRO A 80 -15.36 -11.42 23.49
N TRP A 81 -16.24 -11.77 24.43
CA TRP A 81 -17.66 -12.05 24.20
C TRP A 81 -18.57 -10.90 24.59
N LYS A 82 -18.00 -9.71 24.81
CA LYS A 82 -18.80 -8.49 24.98
C LYS A 82 -19.75 -8.33 23.79
N GLU A 83 -20.90 -7.75 24.07
CA GLU A 83 -22.01 -7.63 23.12
C GLU A 83 -21.60 -7.08 21.74
N SER A 84 -20.77 -6.02 21.73
CA SER A 84 -20.27 -5.40 20.50
C SER A 84 -19.34 -6.29 19.68
N SER A 85 -18.59 -7.18 20.34
CA SER A 85 -17.65 -8.10 19.71
C SER A 85 -18.38 -9.35 19.21
N ALA A 86 -19.31 -9.87 20.01
CA ALA A 86 -20.15 -11.00 19.62
C ALA A 86 -21.05 -10.68 18.43
N ARG A 87 -21.58 -9.45 18.34
CA ARG A 87 -22.41 -8.98 17.21
C ARG A 87 -21.62 -8.36 16.04
N PHE A 88 -20.28 -8.37 16.10
CA PHE A 88 -19.49 -7.79 15.03
C PHE A 88 -19.72 -8.55 13.71
N GLY A 89 -19.93 -7.83 12.61
CA GLY A 89 -20.23 -8.39 11.29
C GLY A 89 -21.67 -8.87 11.11
N GLN A 90 -22.53 -8.69 12.12
CA GLN A 90 -23.96 -8.93 11.96
C GLN A 90 -24.52 -7.99 10.88
N ASN A 91 -25.25 -8.55 9.92
CA ASN A 91 -25.89 -7.86 8.79
C ASN A 91 -24.93 -7.32 7.70
N ASP A 92 -23.68 -7.77 7.63
CA ASP A 92 -22.75 -7.34 6.56
C ASP A 92 -23.21 -7.77 5.15
N TYR A 93 -23.95 -8.88 5.05
CA TYR A 93 -24.48 -9.44 3.79
C TYR A 93 -25.99 -9.23 3.64
N ILE A 94 -26.51 -8.14 4.20
CA ILE A 94 -27.95 -7.81 4.15
C ILE A 94 -28.44 -7.59 2.70
N ASP A 95 -27.57 -7.15 1.81
CA ASP A 95 -27.84 -6.97 0.39
C ASP A 95 -27.98 -8.30 -0.36
N LEU A 96 -27.15 -9.30 -0.02
CA LEU A 96 -27.15 -10.61 -0.67
C LEU A 96 -28.26 -11.54 -0.15
N LEU A 97 -28.56 -11.45 1.15
CA LEU A 97 -29.50 -12.37 1.83
C LEU A 97 -30.86 -11.74 2.12
N GLY A 98 -31.00 -10.42 1.93
CA GLY A 98 -32.22 -9.67 2.17
C GLY A 98 -33.03 -9.39 0.90
N ASP A 99 -33.77 -8.28 0.95
CA ASP A 99 -34.60 -7.77 -0.15
C ASP A 99 -33.82 -6.88 -1.14
N GLY A 100 -32.54 -6.62 -0.86
CA GLY A 100 -31.69 -5.72 -1.65
C GLY A 100 -32.01 -4.23 -1.50
N SER A 101 -32.89 -3.84 -0.56
CA SER A 101 -33.29 -2.44 -0.37
C SER A 101 -32.20 -1.58 0.27
N LEU A 102 -31.29 -2.19 1.03
CA LEU A 102 -30.30 -1.51 1.86
C LEU A 102 -28.88 -1.99 1.49
N HIS A 103 -28.00 -1.07 1.13
CA HIS A 103 -26.61 -1.38 0.81
C HIS A 103 -25.71 -1.32 2.07
N PRO A 104 -24.78 -2.27 2.30
CA PRO A 104 -23.98 -2.34 3.54
C PRO A 104 -23.23 -1.05 3.89
N ALA A 105 -22.82 -0.25 2.89
CA ALA A 105 -22.22 1.07 3.10
C ALA A 105 -23.08 2.03 3.94
N GLN A 106 -24.41 1.89 3.91
CA GLN A 106 -25.35 2.72 4.66
C GLN A 106 -25.37 2.39 6.16
N LEU A 107 -25.02 1.14 6.53
CA LEU A 107 -24.94 0.64 7.91
C LEU A 107 -23.72 1.18 8.68
N GLN A 108 -22.80 1.87 8.01
CA GLN A 108 -21.59 2.44 8.63
C GLN A 108 -21.91 3.71 9.42
N TYR A 109 -22.70 3.60 10.50
CA TYR A 109 -23.16 4.74 11.31
C TYR A 109 -22.03 5.47 12.04
N GLN A 110 -20.91 4.79 12.32
CA GLN A 110 -19.76 5.40 12.97
C GLN A 110 -18.94 6.28 12.02
N ALA A 111 -19.05 6.04 10.71
CA ALA A 111 -18.36 6.82 9.69
C ALA A 111 -19.16 8.09 9.37
N PRO A 112 -18.50 9.23 9.13
CA PRO A 112 -19.19 10.43 8.72
C PRO A 112 -19.88 10.21 7.37
N THR A 113 -21.00 10.89 7.15
CA THR A 113 -21.88 10.68 6.00
C THR A 113 -21.18 10.80 4.65
N TRP A 114 -20.24 11.74 4.53
CA TRP A 114 -19.42 11.98 3.33
C TRP A 114 -18.36 10.91 3.06
N LEU A 115 -18.15 9.96 3.98
CA LEU A 115 -17.17 8.89 3.87
C LEU A 115 -17.81 7.50 3.74
N ARG A 116 -19.12 7.39 3.94
CA ARG A 116 -19.83 6.10 3.83
C ARG A 116 -19.76 5.59 2.39
N GLY A 117 -19.32 4.34 2.23
CA GLY A 117 -19.17 3.70 0.92
C GLY A 117 -18.03 4.24 0.07
N PHE A 118 -17.14 5.06 0.63
CA PHE A 118 -16.01 5.60 -0.10
C PHE A 118 -14.96 4.51 -0.39
N PRO A 119 -14.48 4.37 -1.64
CA PRO A 119 -13.51 3.32 -1.99
C PRO A 119 -12.19 3.50 -1.24
N GLY A 120 -11.74 2.45 -0.54
CA GLY A 120 -10.58 2.53 0.36
C GLY A 120 -9.21 2.45 -0.33
N GLN A 121 -9.13 1.85 -1.52
CA GLN A 121 -7.87 1.46 -2.16
C GLN A 121 -7.53 2.38 -3.35
N HIS A 122 -7.05 3.59 -3.08
CA HIS A 122 -6.47 4.43 -4.13
C HIS A 122 -5.18 5.10 -3.64
N ARG A 123 -4.15 5.19 -4.48
CA ARG A 123 -2.87 5.85 -4.12
C ARG A 123 -3.07 7.30 -3.66
N ALA A 124 -4.05 7.99 -4.25
CA ALA A 124 -4.43 9.36 -3.90
C ALA A 124 -5.69 9.42 -3.02
N ASN A 125 -5.83 8.49 -2.06
CA ASN A 125 -7.04 8.38 -1.23
C ASN A 125 -7.35 9.68 -0.48
N GLU A 126 -6.34 10.30 0.13
CA GLU A 126 -6.51 11.56 0.85
C GLU A 126 -6.99 12.70 -0.06
N LEU A 127 -6.38 12.85 -1.24
CA LEU A 127 -6.75 13.89 -2.20
C LEU A 127 -8.23 13.79 -2.59
N ILE A 128 -8.68 12.59 -2.98
CA ILE A 128 -10.05 12.38 -3.43
C ILE A 128 -11.04 12.62 -2.28
N LYS A 129 -10.72 12.15 -1.06
CA LYS A 129 -11.52 12.43 0.15
C LYS A 129 -11.67 13.92 0.41
N LEU A 130 -10.58 14.68 0.33
CA LEU A 130 -10.61 16.12 0.57
C LEU A 130 -11.35 16.89 -0.53
N ILE A 131 -11.24 16.47 -1.79
CA ILE A 131 -12.03 17.04 -2.90
C ILE A 131 -13.52 16.75 -2.69
N HIS A 132 -13.88 15.52 -2.33
CA HIS A 132 -15.26 15.15 -2.05
C HIS A 132 -15.83 15.96 -0.88
N TYR A 133 -15.10 16.02 0.23
CA TYR A 133 -15.44 16.84 1.39
C TYR A 133 -15.61 18.33 1.03
N ARG A 134 -14.68 18.87 0.23
CA ARG A 134 -14.73 20.25 -0.27
C ARG A 134 -16.02 20.50 -1.04
N ASN A 135 -16.38 19.61 -1.98
CA ASN A 135 -17.54 19.79 -2.84
C ASN A 135 -18.86 19.71 -2.05
N MET A 136 -18.95 18.85 -1.04
CA MET A 136 -20.14 18.75 -0.19
C MET A 136 -20.32 19.96 0.73
N TYR A 137 -19.24 20.45 1.34
CA TYR A 137 -19.31 21.45 2.42
C TYR A 137 -18.82 22.85 2.01
N GLU A 138 -18.67 23.13 0.70
CA GLU A 138 -18.05 24.37 0.21
C GLU A 138 -18.67 25.65 0.79
N LYS A 139 -19.99 25.80 0.70
CA LYS A 139 -20.71 27.00 1.16
C LYS A 139 -20.56 27.17 2.68
N THR A 140 -20.91 26.11 3.41
CA THR A 140 -20.85 26.08 4.89
C THR A 140 -19.45 26.36 5.45
N LEU A 141 -18.39 25.87 4.79
CA LEU A 141 -17.03 26.03 5.30
C LEU A 141 -16.47 27.42 5.02
N LYS A 142 -16.88 28.06 3.91
CA LYS A 142 -16.51 29.44 3.60
C LYS A 142 -17.14 30.43 4.58
N GLU A 143 -18.42 30.23 4.89
CA GLU A 143 -19.18 31.09 5.80
C GLU A 143 -18.74 30.92 7.25
N ASN A 144 -18.70 29.68 7.74
CA ASN A 144 -18.49 29.40 9.17
C ASN A 144 -17.01 29.32 9.58
N SER A 145 -16.10 28.97 8.66
CA SER A 145 -14.71 28.64 9.02
C SER A 145 -13.71 28.94 7.89
N PRO A 146 -13.51 30.22 7.53
CA PRO A 146 -12.67 30.62 6.41
C PRO A 146 -11.20 30.16 6.53
N LYS A 147 -10.66 30.09 7.76
CA LYS A 147 -9.31 29.55 8.01
C LYS A 147 -9.20 28.08 7.62
N ARG A 148 -10.15 27.25 8.05
CA ARG A 148 -10.19 25.81 7.74
C ARG A 148 -10.39 25.57 6.24
N TRP A 149 -11.18 26.42 5.58
CA TRP A 149 -11.32 26.41 4.13
C TRP A 149 -9.99 26.70 3.41
N HIS A 150 -9.23 27.70 3.88
CA HIS A 150 -7.92 28.01 3.33
C HIS A 150 -6.93 26.85 3.51
N GLU A 151 -6.88 26.23 4.69
CA GLU A 151 -6.04 25.06 4.98
C GLU A 151 -6.41 23.85 4.11
N LEU A 152 -7.71 23.58 3.95
CA LEU A 152 -8.22 22.52 3.06
C LEU A 152 -7.74 22.73 1.62
N ARG A 153 -7.89 23.95 1.09
CA ARG A 153 -7.43 24.29 -0.27
C ARG A 153 -5.92 24.14 -0.41
N LYS A 154 -5.15 24.57 0.59
CA LYS A 154 -3.69 24.41 0.63
C LYS A 154 -3.29 22.93 0.58
N ARG A 155 -3.96 22.08 1.36
CA ARG A 155 -3.70 20.63 1.37
C ARG A 155 -4.08 19.97 0.04
N ILE A 156 -5.24 20.30 -0.54
CA ILE A 156 -5.65 19.80 -1.85
C ILE A 156 -4.64 20.20 -2.94
N LYS A 157 -4.18 21.46 -2.94
CA LYS A 157 -3.16 21.93 -3.89
C LYS A 157 -1.87 21.13 -3.74
N TYR A 158 -1.36 21.00 -2.51
CA TYR A 158 -0.16 20.22 -2.22
C TYR A 158 -0.29 18.76 -2.70
N LEU A 159 -1.37 18.08 -2.34
CA LEU A 159 -1.59 16.68 -2.71
C LEU A 159 -1.79 16.50 -4.21
N SER A 160 -2.47 17.43 -4.87
CA SER A 160 -2.62 17.43 -6.33
C SER A 160 -1.25 17.58 -7.00
N MET A 161 -0.40 18.47 -6.51
CA MET A 161 0.97 18.61 -7.01
C MET A 161 1.76 17.32 -6.75
N TYR A 162 1.77 16.82 -5.51
CA TYR A 162 2.49 15.61 -5.13
C TYR A 162 2.09 14.39 -5.97
N HIS A 163 0.79 14.12 -6.11
CA HIS A 163 0.31 12.94 -6.84
C HIS A 163 0.42 13.06 -8.36
N ASN A 164 0.45 14.28 -8.92
CA ASN A 164 0.59 14.47 -10.36
C ASN A 164 2.06 14.57 -10.78
N TYR A 165 2.90 15.28 -10.02
CA TYR A 165 4.30 15.53 -10.37
C TYR A 165 5.26 14.44 -9.86
N ASN A 166 5.07 13.91 -8.64
CA ASN A 166 5.98 12.86 -8.12
C ASN A 166 5.61 11.45 -8.60
N LYS A 167 4.51 11.31 -9.34
CA LYS A 167 4.10 10.04 -9.96
C LYS A 167 4.91 9.73 -11.22
N GLN A 168 5.54 10.73 -11.81
CA GLN A 168 6.13 10.69 -13.16
C GLN A 168 7.60 11.10 -13.22
N ASP A 169 8.29 11.27 -12.09
CA ASP A 169 9.75 11.38 -12.08
C ASP A 169 10.38 9.98 -12.25
N GLU A 170 9.95 9.25 -13.29
CA GLU A 170 10.59 8.02 -13.79
C GLU A 170 11.98 8.34 -14.36
N LEU A 171 12.21 9.61 -14.66
CA LEU A 171 13.44 10.19 -15.18
C LEU A 171 14.49 10.48 -14.10
N GLY A 172 14.16 10.39 -12.80
CA GLY A 172 15.12 10.70 -11.74
C GLY A 172 16.41 9.87 -11.85
N ARG A 173 16.28 8.58 -12.17
CA ARG A 173 17.46 7.72 -12.40
C ARG A 173 18.20 8.09 -13.69
N GLU A 174 17.48 8.43 -14.75
CA GLU A 174 18.09 8.83 -16.03
C GLU A 174 18.86 10.16 -15.90
N ARG A 175 18.35 11.09 -15.08
CA ARG A 175 19.00 12.35 -14.70
C ARG A 175 20.24 12.12 -13.85
N ASP A 176 20.15 11.29 -12.82
CA ASP A 176 21.29 10.94 -11.96
C ASP A 176 22.42 10.25 -12.74
N LEU A 177 22.06 9.47 -13.77
CA LEU A 177 23.00 8.78 -14.66
C LEU A 177 23.54 9.67 -15.79
N GLY A 178 23.07 10.91 -15.92
CA GLY A 178 23.46 11.82 -17.01
C GLY A 178 23.05 11.34 -18.40
N LEU A 179 22.06 10.44 -18.48
CA LEU A 179 21.52 9.88 -19.74
C LEU A 179 20.45 10.78 -20.36
N TRP A 180 20.14 11.91 -19.70
CA TRP A 180 19.12 12.86 -20.12
C TRP A 180 19.76 14.19 -20.50
N GLU A 181 19.54 14.65 -21.73
CA GLU A 181 19.96 15.98 -22.15
C GLU A 181 18.90 17.01 -21.73
N GLU A 182 19.33 18.13 -21.15
CA GLU A 182 18.46 19.19 -20.60
C GLU A 182 17.76 20.03 -21.69
N GLN A 183 17.88 19.64 -22.97
CA GLN A 183 17.28 20.41 -24.05
C GLN A 183 15.75 20.30 -24.01
N PRO A 184 15.01 21.42 -24.02
CA PRO A 184 13.57 21.41 -24.03
C PRO A 184 13.05 20.82 -25.34
N ASP A 185 12.55 19.59 -25.27
CA ASP A 185 12.00 18.89 -26.43
C ASP A 185 10.57 19.43 -26.70
N TYR A 186 10.47 20.46 -27.54
CA TYR A 186 9.22 21.17 -27.79
C TYR A 186 8.20 20.37 -28.62
N TYR A 187 8.58 19.21 -29.17
CA TYR A 187 7.85 18.55 -30.25
C TYR A 187 6.94 17.39 -29.79
N TYR A 188 7.32 16.58 -28.79
CA TYR A 188 6.50 15.48 -28.28
C TYR A 188 6.05 15.74 -26.83
N LYS A 189 4.90 16.42 -26.70
CA LYS A 189 4.21 16.61 -25.42
C LYS A 189 3.53 15.31 -24.96
N ASP A 190 4.31 14.35 -24.51
CA ASP A 190 3.80 13.41 -23.53
C ASP A 190 3.75 14.13 -22.18
N LYS A 191 2.61 14.76 -21.88
CA LYS A 191 2.38 15.57 -20.66
C LYS A 191 2.48 14.73 -19.37
N SER A 192 2.64 13.42 -19.50
CA SER A 192 2.95 12.54 -18.39
C SER A 192 4.35 12.85 -17.83
N ARG A 193 5.35 13.20 -18.65
CA ARG A 193 6.79 13.19 -18.27
C ARG A 193 7.39 14.53 -17.83
N ARG A 194 6.59 15.59 -17.65
CA ARG A 194 7.09 16.94 -17.29
C ARG A 194 7.17 17.10 -15.76
N SER A 195 8.35 17.44 -15.24
CA SER A 195 8.53 17.76 -13.82
C SER A 195 8.42 19.27 -13.59
N TYR A 196 7.84 19.71 -12.47
CA TYR A 196 7.75 21.15 -12.14
C TYR A 196 9.12 21.82 -11.95
N LYS A 197 10.19 21.03 -11.80
CA LYS A 197 11.58 21.55 -11.75
C LYS A 197 12.05 22.09 -13.10
N ASP A 198 11.42 21.67 -14.19
CA ASP A 198 11.83 22.04 -15.55
C ASP A 198 11.37 23.49 -15.90
N ASP A 199 10.48 24.08 -15.11
CA ASP A 199 10.04 25.48 -15.24
C ASP A 199 10.97 26.46 -14.48
N VAL A 200 12.04 25.95 -13.86
CA VAL A 200 13.01 26.75 -13.09
C VAL A 200 14.34 26.77 -13.83
N LEU A 201 14.38 27.44 -14.97
CA LEU A 201 15.62 27.98 -15.51
C LEU A 201 15.51 29.51 -15.57
N PRO A 202 16.61 30.24 -15.32
CA PRO A 202 16.63 31.71 -15.28
C PRO A 202 16.25 32.36 -16.61
#